data_AF-A0A843C3E9-F1
#
_entry.id   AF-A0A843C3E9-F1
#
_cell.length_a   1.000
_cell.length_b   1.000
_cell.length_c   1.000
_cell.angle_alpha   90.00
_cell.angle_beta   90.00
_cell.angle_gamma   90.00
#
_symmetry.space_group_name_H-M   'P 1'
#
loop_
_entity.id
_entity.type
_entity.pdbx_description
1 polymer ?
#
loop_
_entity_poly.entity_id
_entity_poly.type
_entity_poly.pdbx_seq_one_letter_code
_entity_poly.pdbx_strand_id
1 'polypeptide(L)'
;LKPDNAEALTPLFEDIFPRYLIDGMPEVKKYLDKFFFTDIPKSNFGPVFDSTIVCGGGRKRESIIEILEEHNLKASDSIAIGDSITDIQMLEYVRDNGGTGVSFNGNEYSLEPSMIAYSGKTIYPLAELIKTFPETMDFVSNLSKEEMNNKEEFFDISLDISKEEFQRILLLQKKYRKYLRVKAAELT
;
A
#
# COMPACT_ATOMS: atom_id res chain seq x y z
N LEU A 1 -4.21 -16.46 17.05
CA LEU A 1 -5.40 -15.63 17.34
C LEU A 1 -6.64 -16.30 16.73
N LYS A 2 -7.07 -17.43 17.29
CA LYS A 2 -8.50 -17.77 17.24
C LYS A 2 -9.05 -17.15 18.53
N PRO A 3 -10.07 -16.29 18.49
CA PRO A 3 -10.65 -15.80 19.73
C PRO A 3 -11.18 -16.99 20.52
N ASP A 4 -10.91 -17.02 21.82
CA ASP A 4 -11.28 -18.12 22.72
C ASP A 4 -12.80 -18.31 22.84
N ASN A 5 -13.60 -17.39 22.31
CA ASN A 5 -15.04 -17.47 22.28
C ASN A 5 -15.59 -17.34 20.83
N ALA A 6 -15.81 -18.48 20.19
CA ALA A 6 -16.39 -18.54 18.85
C ALA A 6 -17.86 -18.09 18.82
N GLU A 7 -18.56 -18.06 19.97
CA GLU A 7 -19.96 -17.61 20.06
C GLU A 7 -20.14 -16.15 19.65
N ALA A 8 -19.15 -15.29 19.93
CA ALA A 8 -19.18 -13.90 19.52
C ALA A 8 -19.09 -13.73 17.99
N LEU A 9 -18.60 -14.76 17.28
CA LEU A 9 -18.53 -14.80 15.83
C LEU A 9 -19.72 -15.54 15.20
N THR A 10 -20.55 -16.22 16.00
CA THR A 10 -21.74 -16.94 15.50
C THR A 10 -22.66 -16.05 14.65
N PRO A 11 -22.98 -14.79 15.04
CA PRO A 11 -23.79 -13.91 14.19
C PRO A 11 -23.14 -13.63 12.82
N LEU A 12 -21.81 -13.60 12.76
CA LEU A 12 -21.08 -13.40 11.51
C LEU A 12 -21.29 -14.58 10.55
N PHE A 13 -21.18 -15.81 11.06
CA PHE A 13 -21.26 -17.03 10.24
C PHE A 13 -22.69 -17.52 9.97
N GLU A 14 -23.62 -17.28 10.90
CA GLU A 14 -25.00 -17.79 10.80
C GLU A 14 -25.99 -16.77 10.23
N ASP A 15 -25.67 -15.46 10.27
CA ASP A 15 -26.58 -14.41 9.79
C ASP A 15 -25.92 -13.54 8.70
N ILE A 16 -24.77 -12.93 8.99
CA ILE A 16 -24.17 -11.93 8.08
C ILE A 16 -23.61 -12.59 6.79
N PHE A 17 -22.80 -13.65 6.89
CA PHE A 17 -22.24 -14.31 5.71
C PHE A 17 -23.30 -15.01 4.84
N PRO A 18 -24.30 -15.70 5.40
CA PRO A 18 -25.39 -16.25 4.59
C PRO A 18 -26.16 -15.17 3.83
N ARG A 19 -26.41 -14.00 4.44
CA ARG A 19 -27.03 -12.86 3.73
C ARG A 19 -26.18 -12.35 2.57
N TYR A 20 -24.86 -12.34 2.71
CA TYR A 20 -23.96 -12.01 1.59
C TYR A 20 -24.19 -12.93 0.37
N LEU A 21 -24.39 -14.23 0.61
CA LEU A 21 -24.62 -15.21 -0.46
C LEU A 21 -25.99 -15.07 -1.13
N ILE A 22 -26.98 -14.48 -0.44
CA ILE A 22 -28.36 -14.34 -0.92
C ILE A 22 -28.58 -12.97 -1.56
N ASP A 23 -28.20 -11.89 -0.86
CA ASP A 23 -28.55 -10.51 -1.20
C ASP A 23 -27.43 -9.78 -1.96
N GLY A 24 -26.20 -10.33 -1.95
CA GLY A 24 -25.05 -9.80 -2.65
C GLY A 24 -24.37 -8.59 -1.98
N MET A 25 -23.29 -8.10 -2.60
CA MET A 25 -22.45 -7.03 -2.05
C MET A 25 -23.17 -5.71 -1.71
N PRO A 26 -24.17 -5.23 -2.48
CA PRO A 26 -24.83 -3.96 -2.18
C PRO A 26 -25.56 -3.94 -0.83
N GLU A 27 -26.32 -4.99 -0.51
CA GLU A 27 -27.04 -5.06 0.78
C GLU A 27 -26.07 -5.27 1.95
N VAL A 28 -24.98 -6.00 1.74
CA VAL A 28 -23.90 -6.15 2.73
C VAL A 28 -23.24 -4.80 3.01
N LYS A 29 -22.92 -4.02 1.97
CA LYS A 29 -22.39 -2.66 2.13
C LYS A 29 -23.36 -1.79 2.93
N LYS A 30 -24.64 -1.80 2.58
CA LYS A 30 -25.67 -1.02 3.27
C LYS A 30 -25.83 -1.43 4.74
N TYR A 31 -25.74 -2.73 5.04
CA TYR A 31 -25.75 -3.23 6.40
C TYR A 31 -24.52 -2.75 7.18
N LEU A 32 -23.32 -2.87 6.60
CA LEU A 32 -22.07 -2.40 7.22
C LEU A 32 -22.07 -0.87 7.41
N ASP A 33 -22.60 -0.11 6.44
CA ASP A 33 -22.74 1.34 6.55
C ASP A 33 -23.64 1.71 7.74
N LYS A 34 -24.78 1.03 7.90
CA LYS A 34 -25.65 1.22 9.08
C LYS A 34 -24.93 0.82 10.37
N PHE A 35 -24.27 -0.33 10.39
CA PHE A 35 -23.59 -0.83 11.57
C PHE A 35 -22.50 0.14 12.05
N PHE A 36 -21.56 0.51 11.17
CA PHE A 36 -20.44 1.37 11.54
C PHE A 36 -20.81 2.84 11.72
N PHE A 37 -21.72 3.38 10.91
CA PHE A 37 -22.02 4.83 10.92
C PHE A 37 -23.31 5.21 11.66
N THR A 38 -24.12 4.24 12.10
CA THR A 38 -25.34 4.52 12.88
C THR A 38 -25.40 3.75 14.19
N ASP A 39 -25.11 2.45 14.19
CA ASP A 39 -25.32 1.61 15.37
C ASP A 39 -24.14 1.68 16.35
N ILE A 40 -22.91 1.59 15.86
CA ILE A 40 -21.69 1.68 16.68
C ILE A 40 -21.60 3.02 17.44
N PRO A 41 -21.80 4.20 16.82
CA PRO A 41 -21.75 5.47 17.52
C PRO A 41 -22.78 5.60 18.67
N LYS A 42 -23.91 4.89 18.58
CA LYS A 42 -24.95 4.87 19.62
C LYS A 42 -24.72 3.82 20.70
N SER A 43 -23.78 2.92 20.49
CA SER A 43 -23.44 1.85 21.43
C SER A 43 -22.47 2.33 22.51
N ASN A 44 -22.22 1.50 23.51
CA ASN A 44 -21.17 1.74 24.50
C ASN A 44 -19.75 1.78 23.89
N PHE A 45 -19.58 1.33 22.63
CA PHE A 45 -18.32 1.42 21.89
C PHE A 45 -18.17 2.74 21.11
N GLY A 46 -19.24 3.53 20.99
CA GLY A 46 -19.24 4.80 20.24
C GLY A 46 -18.10 5.75 20.62
N PRO A 47 -17.85 6.02 21.91
CA PRO A 47 -16.75 6.89 22.31
C PRO A 47 -15.36 6.41 21.86
N VAL A 48 -15.12 5.09 21.83
CA VAL A 48 -13.86 4.51 21.35
C VAL A 48 -13.77 4.63 19.84
N PHE A 49 -14.85 4.33 19.14
CA PHE A 49 -14.91 4.46 17.68
C PHE A 49 -14.63 5.89 17.23
N ASP A 50 -15.30 6.87 17.84
CA ASP A 50 -15.19 8.29 17.48
C ASP A 50 -13.84 8.91 17.86
N SER A 51 -13.19 8.42 18.91
CA SER A 51 -11.86 8.86 19.32
C SER A 51 -10.71 8.20 18.55
N THR A 52 -11.00 7.17 17.75
CA THR A 52 -9.96 6.44 17.00
C THR A 52 -9.52 7.22 15.77
N ILE A 53 -8.26 7.68 15.78
CA ILE A 53 -7.63 8.37 14.67
C ILE A 53 -6.96 7.34 13.76
N VAL A 54 -7.61 6.98 12.65
CA VAL A 54 -7.07 6.01 11.66
C VAL A 54 -6.03 6.64 10.73
N CYS A 55 -4.85 6.04 10.57
CA CYS A 55 -3.88 6.49 9.57
C CYS A 55 -4.19 5.86 8.21
N GLY A 56 -5.02 6.54 7.41
CA GLY A 56 -5.32 6.20 6.01
C GLY A 56 -4.43 6.98 5.02
N GLY A 57 -4.70 6.82 3.72
CA GLY A 57 -3.88 7.46 2.68
C GLY A 57 -3.83 8.99 2.76
N GLY A 58 -4.94 9.63 3.14
CA GLY A 58 -4.99 11.09 3.28
C GLY A 58 -4.05 11.57 4.37
N ARG A 59 -4.08 10.90 5.52
CA ARG A 59 -3.18 11.21 6.63
C ARG A 59 -1.72 10.91 6.31
N LYS A 60 -1.41 9.84 5.56
CA LYS A 60 -0.02 9.60 5.10
C LYS A 60 0.50 10.73 4.21
N ARG A 61 -0.33 11.24 3.30
CA ARG A 61 0.01 12.42 2.49
C ARG A 61 0.21 13.66 3.37
N GLU A 62 -0.73 13.95 4.28
CA GLU A 62 -0.64 15.08 5.22
C GLU A 62 0.64 14.99 6.06
N SER A 63 0.99 13.82 6.58
CA SER A 63 2.23 13.63 7.34
C SER A 63 3.49 13.93 6.53
N ILE A 64 3.55 13.57 5.24
CA ILE A 64 4.69 13.98 4.40
C ILE A 64 4.74 15.50 4.24
N ILE A 65 3.60 16.16 4.02
CA ILE A 65 3.53 17.62 3.90
C ILE A 65 4.05 18.28 5.19
N GLU A 66 3.56 17.85 6.35
CA GLU A 66 3.95 18.37 7.65
C GLU A 66 5.45 18.20 7.91
N ILE A 67 6.02 17.01 7.65
CA ILE A 67 7.46 16.74 7.80
C ILE A 67 8.28 17.67 6.90
N LEU A 68 7.89 17.84 5.64
CA LEU A 68 8.61 18.69 4.71
C LEU A 68 8.57 20.16 5.12
N GLU A 69 7.39 20.65 5.55
CA GLU A 69 7.22 22.01 6.06
C GLU A 69 8.06 22.26 7.32
N GLU A 70 8.05 21.33 8.29
CA GLU A 70 8.85 21.40 9.52
C GLU A 70 10.36 21.52 9.21
N HIS A 71 10.81 20.85 8.15
CA HIS A 71 12.21 20.86 7.72
C HIS A 71 12.55 21.91 6.65
N ASN A 72 11.60 22.77 6.24
CA ASN A 72 11.75 23.73 5.12
C ASN A 72 12.21 23.06 3.81
N LEU A 73 11.74 21.84 3.55
CA LEU A 73 12.02 21.05 2.36
C LEU A 73 10.82 21.07 1.40
N LYS A 74 11.07 20.76 0.13
CA LYS A 74 10.03 20.57 -0.88
C LYS A 74 9.81 19.08 -1.10
N ALA A 75 8.69 18.71 -1.73
CA ALA A 75 8.46 17.33 -2.13
C ALA A 75 9.55 16.79 -3.08
N SER A 76 10.15 17.66 -3.89
CA SER A 76 11.32 17.34 -4.73
C SER A 76 12.57 16.93 -3.95
N ASP A 77 12.59 17.19 -2.64
CA ASP A 77 13.67 16.80 -1.72
C ASP A 77 13.35 15.48 -0.98
N SER A 78 12.40 14.69 -1.50
CA SER A 78 11.88 13.50 -0.81
C SER A 78 11.78 12.24 -1.67
N ILE A 79 11.90 11.10 -1.00
CA ILE A 79 11.55 9.78 -1.53
C ILE A 79 10.43 9.21 -0.64
N ALA A 80 9.34 8.76 -1.25
CA ALA A 80 8.27 8.02 -0.57
C ALA A 80 8.26 6.56 -1.03
N ILE A 81 8.06 5.63 -0.09
CA ILE A 81 8.05 4.19 -0.36
C ILE A 81 6.73 3.61 0.17
N GLY A 82 6.02 2.86 -0.66
CA GLY A 82 4.74 2.23 -0.31
C GLY A 82 4.54 0.85 -0.95
N ASP A 83 3.54 0.11 -0.48
CA ASP A 83 3.25 -1.25 -0.96
C ASP A 83 1.77 -1.49 -1.26
N SER A 84 0.88 -0.56 -0.89
CA SER A 84 -0.56 -0.83 -0.83
C SER A 84 -1.45 0.37 -1.13
N ILE A 85 -2.77 0.16 -1.05
CA ILE A 85 -3.82 1.16 -1.25
C ILE A 85 -3.65 2.38 -0.34
N THR A 86 -3.19 2.17 0.91
CA THR A 86 -3.02 3.30 1.84
C THR A 86 -1.89 4.24 1.42
N ASP A 87 -1.03 3.84 0.49
CA ASP A 87 0.14 4.63 0.09
C ASP A 87 -0.12 5.49 -1.17
N ILE A 88 -1.25 5.30 -1.86
CA ILE A 88 -1.56 5.95 -3.15
C ILE A 88 -1.36 7.47 -3.06
N GLN A 89 -2.09 8.13 -2.17
CA GLN A 89 -2.10 9.60 -2.07
C GLN A 89 -0.75 10.18 -1.64
N MET A 90 0.05 9.42 -0.89
CA MET A 90 1.40 9.79 -0.50
C MET A 90 2.36 9.71 -1.69
N LEU A 91 2.30 8.61 -2.45
CA LEU A 91 3.12 8.37 -3.64
C LEU A 91 2.79 9.36 -4.77
N GLU A 92 1.49 9.60 -5.03
CA GLU A 92 1.03 10.60 -6.00
C GLU A 92 1.54 11.99 -5.63
N TYR A 93 1.39 12.41 -4.37
CA TYR A 93 1.84 13.72 -3.92
C TYR A 93 3.34 13.92 -4.15
N VAL A 94 4.17 12.94 -3.77
CA VAL A 94 5.62 13.04 -3.95
C VAL A 94 6.00 13.07 -5.43
N ARG A 95 5.45 12.16 -6.25
CA ARG A 95 5.70 12.13 -7.71
C ARG A 95 5.30 13.44 -8.39
N ASP A 96 4.07 13.89 -8.15
CA ASP A 96 3.49 15.04 -8.85
C ASP A 96 4.17 16.37 -8.47
N ASN A 97 4.89 16.40 -7.35
CA ASN A 97 5.64 17.54 -6.87
C ASN A 97 7.17 17.36 -6.99
N GLY A 98 7.61 16.43 -7.84
CA GLY A 98 8.99 16.31 -8.30
C GLY A 98 9.93 15.48 -7.40
N GLY A 99 9.40 14.78 -6.41
CA GLY A 99 10.16 13.79 -5.63
C GLY A 99 10.04 12.39 -6.24
N THR A 100 10.58 11.38 -5.55
CA THR A 100 10.61 10.00 -6.05
C THR A 100 9.63 9.10 -5.29
N GLY A 101 8.57 8.64 -5.96
CA GLY A 101 7.68 7.59 -5.45
C GLY A 101 8.19 6.19 -5.80
N VAL A 102 8.24 5.29 -4.81
CA VAL A 102 8.74 3.92 -4.95
C VAL A 102 7.71 2.89 -4.47
N SER A 103 7.41 1.90 -5.30
CA SER A 103 6.61 0.73 -4.92
C SER A 103 7.54 -0.40 -4.49
N PHE A 104 7.43 -0.89 -3.24
CA PHE A 104 8.22 -2.00 -2.73
C PHE A 104 7.36 -3.25 -2.49
N ASN A 105 7.61 -4.32 -3.25
CA ASN A 105 6.81 -5.56 -3.22
C ASN A 105 5.29 -5.27 -3.21
N GLY A 106 4.91 -4.32 -4.07
CA GLY A 106 3.62 -3.68 -4.07
C GLY A 106 2.51 -4.47 -4.77
N ASN A 107 1.41 -3.77 -5.00
CA ASN A 107 0.28 -4.19 -5.82
C ASN A 107 -0.03 -3.11 -6.85
N GLU A 108 -1.10 -3.27 -7.64
CA GLU A 108 -1.47 -2.31 -8.69
C GLU A 108 -1.63 -0.89 -8.13
N TYR A 109 -2.20 -0.77 -6.94
CA TYR A 109 -2.48 0.51 -6.30
C TYR A 109 -1.23 1.28 -5.89
N SER A 110 -0.16 0.61 -5.45
CA SER A 110 1.10 1.30 -5.15
C SER A 110 2.01 1.43 -6.37
N LEU A 111 1.88 0.55 -7.37
CA LEU A 111 2.69 0.60 -8.58
C LEU A 111 2.28 1.76 -9.50
N GLU A 112 0.99 1.97 -9.70
CA GLU A 112 0.45 3.03 -10.57
C GLU A 112 0.93 4.46 -10.21
N PRO A 113 0.96 4.87 -8.92
CA PRO A 113 1.47 6.18 -8.54
C PRO A 113 3.00 6.25 -8.39
N SER A 114 3.73 5.14 -8.58
CA SER A 114 5.19 5.09 -8.37
C SER A 114 5.98 5.37 -9.64
N MET A 115 7.16 5.95 -9.48
CA MET A 115 8.15 6.14 -10.56
C MET A 115 9.12 4.96 -10.67
N ILE A 116 9.40 4.32 -9.53
CA ILE A 116 10.31 3.17 -9.42
C ILE A 116 9.57 2.03 -8.74
N ALA A 117 9.76 0.82 -9.24
CA ALA A 117 9.32 -0.41 -8.62
C ALA A 117 10.54 -1.18 -8.14
N TYR A 118 10.59 -1.53 -6.85
CA TYR A 118 11.57 -2.46 -6.31
C TYR A 118 10.90 -3.77 -5.90
N SER A 119 11.33 -4.87 -6.52
CA SER A 119 10.91 -6.23 -6.18
C SER A 119 12.09 -7.03 -5.65
N GLY A 120 11.96 -7.63 -4.47
CA GLY A 120 13.05 -8.40 -3.88
C GLY A 120 12.73 -9.01 -2.53
N LYS A 121 13.69 -9.73 -1.96
CA LYS A 121 13.50 -10.46 -0.69
C LYS A 121 13.84 -9.64 0.56
N THR A 122 14.51 -8.50 0.41
CA THR A 122 14.99 -7.70 1.54
C THR A 122 14.73 -6.22 1.28
N ILE A 123 14.81 -5.39 2.32
CA ILE A 123 14.69 -3.92 2.18
C ILE A 123 16.05 -3.26 1.85
N TYR A 124 17.16 -3.99 1.96
CA TYR A 124 18.51 -3.40 1.91
C TYR A 124 18.82 -2.64 0.62
N PRO A 125 18.42 -3.11 -0.58
CA PRO A 125 18.70 -2.36 -1.81
C PRO A 125 18.02 -1.00 -1.88
N LEU A 126 16.90 -0.79 -1.16
CA LEU A 126 16.31 0.55 -1.06
C LEU A 126 17.23 1.54 -0.37
N ALA A 127 18.09 1.10 0.55
CA ALA A 127 19.10 1.97 1.14
C ALA A 127 20.17 2.39 0.12
N GLU A 128 20.47 1.56 -0.87
CA GLU A 128 21.36 1.92 -1.98
C GLU A 128 20.67 2.96 -2.88
N LEU A 129 19.40 2.76 -3.22
CA LEU A 129 18.60 3.73 -3.97
C LEU A 129 18.53 5.09 -3.24
N ILE A 130 18.29 5.11 -1.93
CA ILE A 130 18.21 6.37 -1.16
C ILE A 130 19.55 7.12 -1.19
N LYS A 131 20.69 6.42 -1.18
CA LYS A 131 22.02 7.04 -1.23
C LYS A 131 22.33 7.72 -2.57
N THR A 132 21.60 7.37 -3.63
CA THR A 132 21.78 7.99 -4.95
C THR A 132 20.85 9.16 -5.18
N PHE A 133 20.10 9.60 -4.17
CA PHE A 133 19.25 10.78 -4.28
C PHE A 133 20.09 12.06 -4.52
N PRO A 134 19.68 12.96 -5.44
CA PRO A 134 18.43 12.96 -6.22
C PRO A 134 18.45 12.14 -7.52
N GLU A 135 19.57 11.55 -7.92
CA GLU A 135 19.78 10.79 -9.16
C GLU A 135 19.19 9.35 -9.13
N THR A 136 18.07 9.12 -8.43
CA THR A 136 17.49 7.78 -8.25
C THR A 136 17.09 7.11 -9.57
N MET A 137 16.58 7.88 -10.53
CA MET A 137 16.18 7.37 -11.85
C MET A 137 17.39 6.97 -12.70
N ASP A 138 18.47 7.75 -12.62
CA ASP A 138 19.72 7.44 -13.33
C ASP A 138 20.39 6.21 -12.74
N PHE A 139 20.38 6.06 -11.41
CA PHE A 139 20.83 4.85 -10.75
C PHE A 139 20.10 3.62 -11.28
N VAL A 140 18.77 3.62 -11.27
CA VAL A 140 17.97 2.48 -11.76
C VAL A 140 18.22 2.20 -13.25
N SER A 141 18.35 3.24 -14.07
CA SER A 141 18.60 3.11 -15.51
C SER A 141 19.95 2.44 -15.84
N ASN A 142 20.92 2.56 -14.94
CA ASN A 142 22.28 2.02 -15.11
C ASN A 142 22.49 0.63 -14.49
N LEU A 143 21.47 0.05 -13.83
CA LEU A 143 21.59 -1.28 -13.22
C LEU A 143 21.66 -2.39 -14.28
N SER A 144 22.59 -3.33 -14.08
CA SER A 144 22.70 -4.50 -14.94
C SER A 144 21.56 -5.50 -14.67
N LYS A 145 20.84 -5.87 -15.74
CA LYS A 145 19.84 -6.94 -15.66
C LYS A 145 20.44 -8.27 -15.20
N GLU A 146 21.68 -8.55 -15.56
CA GLU A 146 22.36 -9.78 -15.13
C GLU A 146 22.61 -9.77 -13.61
N GLU A 147 23.11 -8.65 -13.08
CA GLU A 147 23.37 -8.51 -11.64
C GLU A 147 22.08 -8.56 -10.83
N MET A 148 21.03 -7.87 -11.28
CA MET A 148 19.71 -7.91 -10.64
C MET A 148 19.15 -9.33 -10.58
N ASN A 149 19.28 -10.11 -11.67
CA ASN A 149 18.88 -11.51 -11.70
C ASN A 149 19.69 -12.37 -10.73
N ASN A 150 21.01 -12.19 -10.68
CA ASN A 150 21.89 -12.96 -9.79
C ASN A 150 21.60 -12.71 -8.30
N LYS A 151 21.22 -11.47 -7.95
CA LYS A 151 20.89 -11.10 -6.57
C LYS A 151 19.41 -11.29 -6.21
N GLU A 152 18.55 -11.49 -7.20
CA GLU A 152 17.08 -11.41 -7.07
C GLU A 152 16.60 -10.07 -6.48
N GLU A 153 17.19 -8.98 -6.97
CA GLU A 153 16.92 -7.60 -6.55
C GLU A 153 16.61 -6.77 -7.79
N PHE A 154 15.33 -6.49 -8.04
CA PHE A 154 14.87 -5.92 -9.30
C PHE A 154 14.38 -4.50 -9.09
N PHE A 155 15.06 -3.54 -9.72
CA PHE A 155 14.55 -2.18 -9.87
C PHE A 155 14.05 -1.98 -11.30
N ASP A 156 12.83 -1.48 -11.43
CA ASP A 156 12.21 -1.15 -12.70
C ASP A 156 11.74 0.31 -12.66
N ILE A 157 11.88 1.04 -13.76
CA ILE A 157 11.18 2.32 -13.95
C ILE A 157 9.73 2.00 -14.30
N SER A 158 8.78 2.57 -13.55
CA SER A 158 7.34 2.36 -13.72
C SER A 158 6.59 3.56 -14.30
N LEU A 159 7.30 4.63 -14.65
CA LEU A 159 6.74 5.84 -15.26
C LEU A 159 6.63 5.69 -16.79
N ASP A 160 5.49 6.11 -17.36
CA ASP A 160 5.25 6.17 -18.82
C ASP A 160 5.55 4.88 -19.59
N ILE A 161 5.29 3.73 -18.95
CA ILE A 161 5.53 2.40 -19.51
C ILE A 161 4.31 1.85 -20.27
N SER A 162 4.55 0.87 -21.15
CA SER A 162 3.47 0.16 -21.83
C SER A 162 2.66 -0.71 -20.85
N LYS A 163 1.43 -1.07 -21.24
CA LYS A 163 0.58 -1.94 -20.45
C LYS A 163 1.23 -3.31 -20.21
N GLU A 164 1.91 -3.85 -21.21
CA GLU A 164 2.61 -5.13 -21.13
C GLU A 164 3.73 -5.08 -20.09
N GLU A 165 4.50 -3.99 -20.11
CA GLU A 165 5.59 -3.79 -19.16
C GLU A 165 5.07 -3.57 -17.74
N PHE A 166 3.97 -2.81 -17.59
CA PHE A 166 3.30 -2.65 -16.31
C PHE A 166 2.86 -3.99 -15.73
N GLN A 167 2.27 -4.86 -16.55
CA GLN A 167 1.86 -6.20 -16.11
C GLN A 167 3.07 -7.07 -15.74
N ARG A 168 4.18 -6.99 -16.47
CA ARG A 168 5.42 -7.70 -16.13
C ARG A 168 5.93 -7.30 -14.76
N ILE A 169 6.05 -5.99 -14.50
CA ILE A 169 6.52 -5.44 -13.22
C ILE A 169 5.54 -5.83 -12.10
N LEU A 170 4.23 -5.70 -12.33
CA LEU A 170 3.20 -6.05 -11.36
C LEU A 170 3.26 -7.53 -10.96
N LEU A 171 3.45 -8.43 -11.91
CA LEU A 171 3.60 -9.87 -11.63
C LEU A 171 4.83 -10.15 -10.76
N LEU A 172 5.93 -9.45 -11.01
CA LEU A 172 7.16 -9.57 -10.23
C LEU A 172 6.99 -9.03 -8.80
N GLN A 173 6.39 -7.84 -8.65
CA GLN A 173 6.02 -7.26 -7.36
C GLN A 173 5.14 -8.22 -6.56
N LYS A 174 4.09 -8.76 -7.18
CA LYS A 174 3.16 -9.72 -6.54
C LYS A 174 3.86 -11.04 -6.16
N LYS A 175 4.82 -11.52 -6.95
CA LYS A 175 5.64 -12.70 -6.61
C LYS A 175 6.38 -12.49 -5.29
N TYR A 176 7.13 -11.40 -5.16
CA TYR A 176 7.92 -11.14 -3.95
C TYR A 176 7.06 -10.70 -2.76
N ARG A 177 5.96 -9.98 -3.01
CA ARG A 177 4.90 -9.73 -2.03
C ARG A 177 4.39 -11.03 -1.40
N LYS A 178 4.00 -12.00 -2.23
CA LYS A 178 3.52 -13.32 -1.77
C LYS A 178 4.61 -14.08 -1.01
N TYR A 179 5.83 -14.06 -1.54
CA TYR A 179 6.98 -14.73 -0.93
C TYR A 179 7.22 -14.23 0.50
N LEU A 180 7.24 -12.92 0.74
CA LEU A 180 7.51 -12.35 2.06
C LEU A 180 6.30 -12.38 2.99
N ARG A 181 5.10 -12.19 2.46
CA ARG A 181 3.91 -12.07 3.31
C ARG A 181 3.29 -13.40 3.71
N VAL A 182 3.65 -14.54 3.09
CA VAL A 182 3.25 -15.95 3.32
C VAL A 182 1.77 -16.21 3.68
N LYS A 183 1.23 -15.60 4.76
CA LYS A 183 -0.19 -15.61 5.17
C LYS A 183 -0.96 -14.29 4.90
N ALA A 184 -0.31 -13.14 4.83
CA ALA A 184 -0.96 -11.84 4.66
C ALA A 184 -1.12 -11.40 3.18
N ALA A 185 -0.62 -12.21 2.23
CA ALA A 185 -0.77 -11.95 0.79
C ALA A 185 -2.11 -12.43 0.23
N GLU A 186 -2.89 -13.22 0.97
CA GLU A 186 -4.22 -13.69 0.56
C GLU A 186 -5.33 -12.66 0.84
N LEU A 187 -5.01 -11.57 1.54
CA LEU A 187 -5.97 -10.54 2.01
C LEU A 187 -6.00 -9.26 1.15
N THR A 188 -5.24 -9.21 0.05
CA THR A 188 -5.15 -8.06 -0.87
C THR A 188 -4.94 -8.55 -2.29
#